data_AF-T0PG28-F1
#
_entry.id   AF-T0PG28-F1
#
_cell.length_a   1.000
_cell.length_b   1.000
_cell.length_c   1.000
_cell.angle_alpha   90.00
_cell.angle_beta   90.00
_cell.angle_gamma   90.00
#
_symmetry.space_group_name_H-M   'P 1'
#
loop_
_entity.id
_entity.type
_entity.pdbx_description
1 polymer ?
#
loop_
_entity_poly.entity_id
_entity_poly.type
_entity_poly.pdbx_seq_one_letter_code
_entity_poly.pdbx_strand_id
1 'polypeptide(L)'
;MYKYTSFQVNNRNGYNAYSAFSKAFNSINKKHTTNINTSTNSNVNLSTRKKYISSNLEELKFNNNVLNLRNGKNYRVKTLTNGFTDIAVKGSFNANLVFYDLHPTEDIANFFSEPQFNDMNQMVTLIKCISGNKPVEKKVDLIRIFMPNSLEVKARLESLGAEAGKMIKLSENSEEVFFDTNGWLYTKKELDLLYDSYKQTNYFEFGFTKDSKLVYCDGREFKINNKGTFDLPDDVICTPSRIKAVK
;
A
#
# COMPACT_ATOMS: atom_id res chain seq x y z
N MET A 1 27.07 10.39 -31.94
CA MET A 1 26.60 8.98 -31.88
C MET A 1 26.43 8.61 -30.41
N TYR A 2 25.25 8.86 -29.83
CA TYR A 2 25.02 8.63 -28.39
C TYR A 2 24.35 7.27 -28.20
N LYS A 3 24.98 6.43 -27.38
CA LYS A 3 24.49 5.11 -26.98
C LYS A 3 23.23 5.27 -26.14
N TYR A 4 22.11 4.73 -26.64
CA TYR A 4 20.91 4.51 -25.84
C TYR A 4 21.17 3.36 -24.86
N THR A 5 21.14 3.63 -23.56
CA THR A 5 20.85 2.63 -22.54
C THR A 5 19.38 2.75 -22.18
N SER A 6 18.55 2.00 -22.90
CA SER A 6 17.14 1.80 -22.53
C SER A 6 17.07 0.99 -21.23
N PHE A 7 16.55 1.57 -20.15
CA PHE A 7 16.03 0.77 -19.05
C PHE A 7 14.66 0.23 -19.46
N GLN A 8 14.62 -1.02 -19.93
CA GLN A 8 13.37 -1.75 -19.97
C GLN A 8 12.88 -1.96 -18.54
N VAL A 9 11.77 -1.31 -18.18
CA VAL A 9 11.03 -1.62 -16.95
C VAL A 9 10.32 -2.94 -17.20
N ASN A 10 11.05 -4.04 -16.98
CA ASN A 10 10.48 -5.37 -16.96
C ASN A 10 9.46 -5.45 -15.82
N ASN A 11 8.23 -5.87 -16.15
CA ASN A 11 7.12 -6.16 -15.24
C ASN A 11 7.41 -7.37 -14.28
N ARG A 12 8.68 -7.68 -14.03
CA ARG A 12 9.21 -8.70 -13.10
C ARG A 12 9.80 -8.08 -11.82
N ASN A 13 9.74 -6.76 -11.67
CA ASN A 13 10.46 -6.03 -10.62
C ASN A 13 9.86 -6.11 -9.20
N GLY A 14 8.55 -6.35 -9.05
CA GLY A 14 7.93 -6.49 -7.72
C GLY A 14 8.42 -7.74 -6.97
N TYR A 15 8.45 -8.88 -7.67
CA TYR A 15 8.96 -10.13 -7.12
C TYR A 15 10.48 -10.10 -6.89
N ASN A 16 11.23 -9.45 -7.78
CA ASN A 16 12.69 -9.35 -7.66
C ASN A 16 13.11 -8.39 -6.54
N ALA A 17 12.43 -7.25 -6.37
CA ALA A 17 12.67 -6.31 -5.26
C ALA A 17 12.34 -6.95 -3.90
N TYR A 18 11.24 -7.71 -3.83
CA TYR A 18 10.90 -8.49 -2.64
C TYR A 18 11.86 -9.65 -2.39
N SER A 19 12.33 -10.35 -3.44
CA SER A 19 13.34 -11.42 -3.29
C SER A 19 14.71 -10.89 -2.86
N ALA A 20 15.07 -9.66 -3.26
CA ALA A 20 16.27 -8.98 -2.81
C ALA A 20 16.12 -8.55 -1.34
N PHE A 21 14.95 -8.04 -0.96
CA PHE A 21 14.60 -7.72 0.43
C PHE A 21 14.60 -8.96 1.33
N SER A 22 13.95 -10.07 0.92
CA SER A 22 13.91 -11.30 1.71
C SER A 22 15.28 -11.95 1.85
N LYS A 23 16.12 -11.89 0.81
CA LYS A 23 17.52 -12.37 0.89
C LYS A 23 18.37 -11.49 1.81
N ALA A 24 18.23 -10.18 1.77
CA ALA A 24 18.92 -9.26 2.68
C ALA A 24 18.51 -9.49 4.15
N PHE A 25 17.20 -9.62 4.40
CA PHE A 25 16.65 -9.86 5.73
C PHE A 25 17.02 -11.25 6.29
N ASN A 26 16.95 -12.30 5.47
CA ASN A 26 17.34 -13.66 5.87
C ASN A 26 18.85 -13.82 6.10
N SER A 27 19.69 -13.01 5.44
CA SER A 27 21.14 -13.03 5.66
C SER A 27 21.54 -12.46 7.04
N ILE A 28 20.71 -11.57 7.58
CA ILE A 28 20.87 -10.98 8.92
C ILE A 28 20.38 -11.97 9.99
N ASN A 29 19.28 -12.70 9.73
CA ASN A 29 18.68 -13.63 10.70
C ASN A 29 19.33 -15.02 10.76
N LYS A 30 20.15 -15.42 9.78
CA LYS A 30 20.90 -16.69 9.82
C LYS A 30 21.92 -16.79 10.97
N LYS A 31 22.15 -15.70 11.73
CA LYS A 31 22.98 -15.70 12.94
C LYS A 31 22.22 -16.01 14.23
N HIS A 32 20.89 -16.08 14.20
CA HIS A 32 20.06 -16.41 15.37
C HIS A 32 18.94 -17.36 14.98
N THR A 33 19.24 -18.66 14.94
CA THR A 33 18.22 -19.72 14.92
C THR A 33 18.53 -20.70 16.03
N THR A 34 17.88 -20.52 17.18
CA THR A 34 17.69 -21.58 18.16
C THR A 34 16.36 -22.26 17.86
N ASN A 35 16.42 -23.58 17.67
CA ASN A 35 15.24 -24.44 17.49
C ASN A 35 14.30 -24.31 18.69
N ILE A 36 13.04 -23.98 18.45
CA ILE A 36 11.98 -24.11 19.45
C ILE A 36 10.95 -25.09 18.90
N ASN A 37 10.95 -26.29 19.49
CA ASN A 37 9.83 -27.22 19.44
C ASN A 37 8.76 -26.69 20.39
N THR A 38 7.52 -26.49 19.92
CA THR A 38 6.37 -26.29 20.80
C THR A 38 5.24 -27.21 20.40
N SER A 39 5.07 -28.28 21.17
CA SER A 39 3.77 -28.92 21.36
C SER A 39 3.04 -28.18 22.47
N THR A 40 1.96 -27.47 22.15
CA THR A 40 1.04 -26.92 23.15
C THR A 40 -0.39 -27.29 22.78
N ASN A 41 -0.96 -28.19 23.58
CA ASN A 41 -2.39 -28.48 23.60
C ASN A 41 -3.12 -27.25 24.14
N SER A 42 -3.76 -26.45 23.27
CA SER A 42 -4.67 -25.38 23.68
C SER A 42 -6.13 -25.84 23.57
N ASN A 43 -6.85 -25.76 24.69
CA ASN A 43 -8.30 -25.98 24.77
C ASN A 43 -9.03 -24.77 24.17
N VAL A 44 -9.12 -24.72 22.84
CA VAL A 44 -9.88 -23.70 22.11
C VAL A 44 -11.38 -23.84 22.44
N ASN A 45 -12.00 -22.77 22.92
CA ASN A 45 -13.43 -22.76 23.25
C ASN A 45 -14.28 -23.08 22.00
N LEU A 46 -14.97 -24.24 22.02
CA LEU A 46 -15.74 -24.79 20.90
C LEU A 46 -16.83 -23.84 20.37
N SER A 47 -17.39 -22.98 21.23
CA SER A 47 -18.43 -22.01 20.85
C SER A 47 -17.87 -20.87 20.00
N THR A 48 -16.69 -20.36 20.38
CA THR A 48 -15.91 -19.37 19.63
C THR A 48 -15.47 -19.98 18.30
N ARG A 49 -14.93 -21.20 18.31
CA ARG A 49 -14.57 -21.95 17.10
C ARG A 49 -15.74 -22.08 16.12
N LYS A 50 -16.93 -22.48 16.60
CA LYS A 50 -18.14 -22.58 15.75
C LYS A 50 -18.57 -21.24 15.15
N LYS A 51 -18.41 -20.11 15.88
CA LYS A 51 -18.72 -18.77 15.37
C LYS A 51 -17.80 -18.29 14.24
N TYR A 52 -16.53 -18.72 14.23
CA TYR A 52 -15.55 -18.34 13.20
C TYR A 52 -15.40 -19.38 12.07
N ILE A 53 -15.60 -20.68 12.35
CA ILE A 53 -15.45 -21.78 11.38
C ILE A 53 -16.74 -22.02 10.55
N SER A 54 -17.91 -21.59 11.02
CA SER A 54 -19.20 -21.88 10.33
C SER A 54 -19.51 -20.99 9.13
N SER A 55 -18.73 -19.95 8.86
CA SER A 55 -18.90 -19.09 7.68
C SER A 55 -17.66 -19.17 6.78
N ASN A 56 -17.84 -19.49 5.50
CA ASN A 56 -16.83 -19.23 4.48
C ASN A 56 -16.49 -17.73 4.52
N LEU A 57 -15.35 -17.38 5.13
CA LEU A 57 -14.93 -15.99 5.24
C LEU A 57 -14.77 -15.40 3.83
N GLU A 58 -15.37 -14.22 3.63
CA GLU A 58 -15.24 -13.47 2.39
C GLU A 58 -13.78 -13.01 2.25
N GLU A 59 -13.19 -13.23 1.09
CA GLU A 59 -11.86 -12.68 0.78
C GLU A 59 -11.98 -11.15 0.64
N LEU A 60 -11.23 -10.42 1.46
CA LEU A 60 -11.12 -8.97 1.30
C LEU A 60 -10.21 -8.67 0.12
N LYS A 61 -10.79 -8.10 -0.93
CA LYS A 61 -10.08 -7.68 -2.13
C LYS A 61 -10.73 -6.46 -2.76
N PHE A 62 -9.95 -5.76 -3.57
CA PHE A 62 -10.45 -4.74 -4.47
C PHE A 62 -11.19 -5.43 -5.62
N ASN A 63 -12.42 -4.99 -5.86
CA ASN A 63 -13.18 -5.33 -7.06
C ASN A 63 -13.37 -4.04 -7.86
N ASN A 64 -12.86 -4.00 -9.09
CA ASN A 64 -12.83 -2.78 -9.91
C ASN A 64 -12.23 -1.57 -9.16
N ASN A 65 -11.11 -1.79 -8.46
CA ASN A 65 -10.44 -0.78 -7.64
C ASN A 65 -11.28 -0.18 -6.50
N VAL A 66 -12.34 -0.88 -6.08
CA VAL A 66 -13.11 -0.55 -4.87
C VAL A 66 -12.95 -1.65 -3.82
N LEU A 67 -12.48 -1.28 -2.64
CA LEU A 67 -12.38 -2.19 -1.49
C LEU A 67 -13.71 -2.20 -0.74
N ASN A 68 -14.39 -3.35 -0.69
CA ASN A 68 -15.65 -3.47 0.05
C ASN A 68 -15.40 -3.88 1.51
N LEU A 69 -14.91 -2.93 2.31
CA LEU A 69 -14.63 -3.13 3.73
C LEU A 69 -15.83 -2.69 4.58
N ARG A 70 -16.51 -3.65 5.21
CA ARG A 70 -17.66 -3.43 6.10
C ARG A 70 -17.34 -3.71 7.56
N ASN A 71 -17.84 -2.83 8.43
CA ASN A 71 -17.78 -3.01 9.87
C ASN A 71 -18.66 -4.20 10.33
N GLY A 72 -18.23 -4.91 11.36
CA GLY A 72 -18.91 -6.08 11.93
C GLY A 72 -18.72 -7.38 11.14
N LYS A 73 -17.89 -7.36 10.09
CA LYS A 73 -17.56 -8.55 9.29
C LYS A 73 -16.15 -9.06 9.59
N ASN A 74 -16.00 -10.37 9.40
CA ASN A 74 -14.71 -11.04 9.37
C ASN A 74 -14.31 -11.30 7.92
N TYR A 75 -13.04 -11.16 7.62
CA TYR A 75 -12.50 -11.36 6.28
C TYR A 75 -11.29 -12.28 6.32
N ARG A 76 -11.10 -12.99 5.21
CA ARG A 76 -9.83 -13.58 4.85
C ARG A 76 -9.05 -12.58 4.02
N VAL A 77 -7.81 -12.28 4.40
CA VAL A 77 -7.01 -11.19 3.79
C VAL A 77 -5.69 -11.73 3.33
N LYS A 78 -5.31 -11.42 2.10
CA LYS A 78 -4.04 -11.90 1.53
C LYS A 78 -2.87 -11.20 2.21
N THR A 79 -1.88 -11.95 2.68
CA THR A 79 -0.62 -11.42 3.22
C THR A 79 0.52 -11.56 2.21
N LEU A 80 1.66 -10.93 2.45
CA LEU A 80 2.79 -10.96 1.50
C LEU A 80 3.60 -12.26 1.59
N THR A 81 3.64 -12.88 2.76
CA THR A 81 4.51 -14.05 3.06
C THR A 81 3.75 -15.37 3.13
N ASN A 82 2.48 -15.37 3.58
CA ASN A 82 1.81 -16.60 4.06
C ASN A 82 0.52 -16.95 3.33
N GLY A 83 0.28 -16.34 2.18
CA GLY A 83 -1.00 -16.48 1.50
C GLY A 83 -2.06 -15.65 2.19
N PHE A 84 -2.61 -16.10 3.33
CA PHE A 84 -3.78 -15.47 3.95
C PHE A 84 -3.75 -15.42 5.48
N THR A 85 -4.44 -14.42 6.04
CA THR A 85 -4.78 -14.32 7.47
C THR A 85 -6.24 -13.91 7.65
N ASP A 86 -6.84 -14.29 8.76
CA ASP A 86 -8.24 -13.99 9.04
C ASP A 86 -8.32 -12.81 10.03
N ILE A 87 -9.06 -11.77 9.67
CA ILE A 87 -9.23 -10.55 10.48
C ILE A 87 -10.70 -10.31 10.81
N ALA A 88 -10.94 -9.67 11.95
CA ALA A 88 -12.25 -9.18 12.35
C ALA A 88 -12.23 -7.66 12.34
N VAL A 89 -13.18 -7.03 11.62
CA VAL A 89 -13.36 -5.58 11.58
C VAL A 89 -14.53 -5.20 12.48
N LYS A 90 -14.24 -4.53 13.59
CA LYS A 90 -15.18 -4.16 14.66
C LYS A 90 -15.06 -2.66 15.00
N GLY A 91 -16.17 -1.95 15.04
CA GLY A 91 -16.22 -0.52 15.36
C GLY A 91 -15.48 0.37 14.35
N SER A 92 -15.21 1.61 14.76
CA SER A 92 -14.64 2.66 13.91
C SER A 92 -13.11 2.58 13.74
N PHE A 93 -12.41 1.72 14.50
CA PHE A 93 -10.93 1.64 14.49
C PHE A 93 -10.34 0.24 14.70
N ASN A 94 -11.13 -0.80 14.95
CA ASN A 94 -10.54 -2.08 15.34
C ASN A 94 -10.65 -3.09 14.20
N ALA A 95 -9.56 -3.31 13.48
CA ALA A 95 -9.34 -4.59 12.79
C ALA A 95 -8.36 -5.40 13.63
N ASN A 96 -8.63 -6.64 13.97
CA ASN A 96 -7.67 -7.48 14.71
C ASN A 96 -7.62 -8.87 14.08
N LEU A 97 -6.53 -9.61 14.31
CA LEU A 97 -6.47 -11.03 13.95
C LEU A 97 -7.59 -11.77 14.67
N VAL A 98 -8.36 -12.57 13.95
CA VAL A 98 -9.39 -13.46 14.53
C VAL A 98 -8.76 -14.41 15.56
N PHE A 99 -7.48 -14.74 15.37
CA PHE A 99 -6.71 -15.60 16.26
C PHE A 99 -6.70 -15.09 17.72
N TYR A 100 -6.66 -13.77 17.95
CA TYR A 100 -6.75 -13.19 19.30
C TYR A 100 -8.08 -13.53 19.99
N ASP A 101 -9.19 -13.58 19.24
CA ASP A 101 -10.48 -13.95 19.80
C ASP A 101 -10.56 -15.45 20.11
N LEU A 102 -9.82 -16.29 19.37
CA LEU A 102 -9.77 -17.75 19.56
C LEU A 102 -8.85 -18.18 20.71
N HIS A 103 -7.80 -17.40 20.98
CA HIS A 103 -6.76 -17.67 21.97
C HIS A 103 -6.56 -16.48 22.92
N PRO A 104 -7.58 -16.07 23.69
CA PRO A 104 -7.58 -14.79 24.43
C PRO A 104 -6.57 -14.73 25.58
N THR A 105 -6.05 -15.88 26.04
CA THR A 105 -5.12 -15.99 27.16
C THR A 105 -3.69 -16.35 26.74
N GLU A 106 -3.46 -16.56 25.45
CA GLU A 106 -2.17 -17.04 24.94
C GLU A 106 -1.45 -15.92 24.19
N ASP A 107 -0.13 -15.90 24.30
CA ASP A 107 0.68 -15.04 23.42
C ASP A 107 0.70 -15.66 22.02
N ILE A 108 -0.10 -15.05 21.14
CA ILE A 108 -0.32 -15.56 19.79
C ILE A 108 0.96 -15.52 18.94
N ALA A 109 1.97 -14.72 19.31
CA ALA A 109 3.24 -14.64 18.58
C ALA A 109 3.96 -16.01 18.57
N ASN A 110 3.74 -16.84 19.59
CA ASN A 110 4.35 -18.17 19.72
C ASN A 110 3.79 -19.20 18.73
N PHE A 111 2.71 -18.89 18.01
CA PHE A 111 2.08 -19.79 17.03
C PHE A 111 2.59 -19.58 15.61
N PHE A 112 3.37 -18.53 15.38
CA PHE A 112 3.85 -18.14 14.06
C PHE A 112 5.36 -17.90 14.13
N SER A 113 6.06 -18.09 13.02
CA SER A 113 7.42 -17.56 12.96
C SER A 113 7.38 -16.03 12.96
N GLU A 114 8.42 -15.38 13.48
CA GLU A 114 8.47 -13.92 13.59
C GLU A 114 8.18 -13.19 12.26
N PRO A 115 8.73 -13.59 11.09
CA PRO A 115 8.39 -12.93 9.83
C PRO A 115 6.91 -13.03 9.47
N GLN A 116 6.28 -14.15 9.80
CA GLN A 116 4.87 -14.41 9.52
C GLN A 116 3.98 -13.54 10.39
N PHE A 117 4.27 -13.51 11.68
CA PHE A 117 3.53 -12.71 12.64
C PHE A 117 3.64 -11.22 12.32
N ASN A 118 4.84 -10.75 11.97
CA ASN A 118 5.04 -9.36 11.57
C ASN A 118 4.25 -9.00 10.31
N ASP A 119 4.28 -9.84 9.26
CA ASP A 119 3.52 -9.60 8.04
C ASP A 119 2.00 -9.56 8.28
N MET A 120 1.49 -10.46 9.12
CA MET A 120 0.08 -10.46 9.55
C MET A 120 -0.29 -9.17 10.28
N ASN A 121 0.55 -8.71 11.22
CA ASN A 121 0.32 -7.48 11.97
C ASN A 121 0.36 -6.24 11.08
N GLN A 122 1.30 -6.16 10.14
CA GLN A 122 1.36 -5.05 9.19
C GLN A 122 0.15 -5.00 8.27
N MET A 123 -0.35 -6.16 7.81
CA MET A 123 -1.61 -6.21 7.06
C MET A 123 -2.78 -5.74 7.92
N VAL A 124 -2.87 -6.19 9.19
CA VAL A 124 -3.89 -5.71 10.13
C VAL A 124 -3.79 -4.21 10.35
N THR A 125 -2.59 -3.65 10.48
CA THR A 125 -2.35 -2.22 10.60
C THR A 125 -2.86 -1.45 9.37
N LEU A 126 -2.58 -1.93 8.15
CA LEU A 126 -3.14 -1.35 6.93
C LEU A 126 -4.67 -1.32 6.99
N ILE A 127 -5.29 -2.46 7.31
CA ILE A 127 -6.74 -2.54 7.39
C ILE A 127 -7.28 -1.64 8.50
N LYS A 128 -6.63 -1.52 9.67
CA LYS A 128 -7.01 -0.57 10.74
C LYS A 128 -7.04 0.87 10.24
N CYS A 129 -6.03 1.28 9.46
CA CYS A 129 -5.95 2.63 8.90
C CYS A 129 -7.11 2.91 7.93
N ILE A 130 -7.47 1.91 7.12
CA ILE A 130 -8.56 2.01 6.13
C ILE A 130 -9.95 1.88 6.76
N SER A 131 -10.07 1.11 7.85
CA SER A 131 -11.32 0.73 8.50
C SER A 131 -12.09 1.92 9.07
N GLY A 132 -13.40 1.72 9.23
CA GLY A 132 -14.28 2.65 9.91
C GLY A 132 -14.71 3.84 9.06
N ASN A 133 -15.58 4.66 9.67
CA ASN A 133 -16.20 5.81 9.02
C ASN A 133 -15.35 7.07 9.20
N LYS A 134 -14.15 7.08 8.59
CA LYS A 134 -13.24 8.23 8.61
C LYS A 134 -13.23 8.92 7.24
N PRO A 135 -13.04 10.25 7.18
CA PRO A 135 -12.71 10.95 5.93
C PRO A 135 -11.49 10.33 5.26
N VAL A 136 -11.43 10.41 3.93
CA VAL A 136 -10.40 9.72 3.14
C VAL A 136 -9.01 10.29 3.43
N GLU A 137 -8.90 11.60 3.68
CA GLU A 137 -7.69 12.30 4.08
C GLU A 137 -7.11 11.67 5.34
N LYS A 138 -7.96 11.45 6.35
CA LYS A 138 -7.55 10.83 7.60
C LYS A 138 -7.09 9.39 7.40
N LYS A 139 -7.70 8.63 6.49
CA LYS A 139 -7.24 7.27 6.14
C LYS A 139 -5.85 7.32 5.51
N VAL A 140 -5.64 8.21 4.55
CA VAL A 140 -4.35 8.43 3.89
C VAL A 140 -3.28 8.83 4.91
N ASP A 141 -3.56 9.78 5.79
CA ASP A 141 -2.62 10.22 6.83
C ASP A 141 -2.25 9.09 7.79
N LEU A 142 -3.22 8.30 8.25
CA LEU A 142 -2.97 7.15 9.10
C LEU A 142 -2.07 6.12 8.40
N ILE A 143 -2.29 5.85 7.12
CA ILE A 143 -1.41 4.95 6.34
C ILE A 143 0.01 5.52 6.32
N ARG A 144 0.19 6.81 6.05
CA ARG A 144 1.52 7.44 5.99
C ARG A 144 2.25 7.44 7.35
N ILE A 145 1.51 7.62 8.45
CA ILE A 145 2.06 7.63 9.81
C ILE A 145 2.46 6.22 10.27
N PHE A 146 1.55 5.25 10.11
CA PHE A 146 1.74 3.89 10.64
C PHE A 146 2.45 2.95 9.66
N MET A 147 2.52 3.31 8.37
CA MET A 147 3.18 2.56 7.31
C MET A 147 4.02 3.50 6.43
N PRO A 148 5.08 4.12 6.99
CA PRO A 148 5.85 5.17 6.29
C PRO A 148 6.60 4.65 5.06
N ASN A 149 6.81 3.34 4.94
CA ASN A 149 7.37 2.73 3.74
C ASN A 149 6.29 2.55 2.66
N SER A 150 6.21 3.51 1.73
CA SER A 150 5.21 3.49 0.66
C SER A 150 5.32 2.27 -0.25
N LEU A 151 6.50 1.70 -0.47
CA LEU A 151 6.63 0.47 -1.26
C LEU A 151 6.02 -0.75 -0.56
N GLU A 152 6.01 -0.78 0.77
CA GLU A 152 5.29 -1.80 1.51
C GLU A 152 3.78 -1.61 1.38
N VAL A 153 3.29 -0.37 1.53
CA VAL A 153 1.88 -0.03 1.29
C VAL A 153 1.47 -0.46 -0.11
N LYS A 154 2.31 -0.21 -1.13
CA LYS A 154 2.10 -0.66 -2.50
C LYS A 154 1.87 -2.16 -2.56
N ALA A 155 2.84 -2.94 -2.08
CA ALA A 155 2.80 -4.39 -2.15
C ALA A 155 1.54 -4.96 -1.47
N ARG A 156 1.14 -4.38 -0.34
CA ARG A 156 -0.05 -4.81 0.41
C ARG A 156 -1.36 -4.42 -0.28
N LEU A 157 -1.46 -3.23 -0.86
CA LEU A 157 -2.64 -2.85 -1.64
C LEU A 157 -2.76 -3.68 -2.92
N GLU A 158 -1.64 -3.91 -3.63
CA GLU A 158 -1.60 -4.79 -4.80
C GLU A 158 -1.91 -6.25 -4.43
N SER A 159 -1.51 -6.73 -3.25
CA SER A 159 -1.88 -8.08 -2.79
C SER A 159 -3.37 -8.22 -2.53
N LEU A 160 -4.06 -7.12 -2.23
CA LEU A 160 -5.53 -7.06 -2.18
C LEU A 160 -6.17 -6.83 -3.55
N GLY A 161 -5.39 -6.68 -4.62
CA GLY A 161 -5.88 -6.49 -5.99
C GLY A 161 -6.06 -5.03 -6.42
N ALA A 162 -5.56 -4.06 -5.68
CA ALA A 162 -5.51 -2.67 -6.14
C ALA A 162 -4.52 -2.52 -7.29
N GLU A 163 -4.86 -1.71 -8.29
CA GLU A 163 -3.99 -1.43 -9.43
C GLU A 163 -3.28 -0.08 -9.25
N ALA A 164 -1.95 -0.11 -9.16
CA ALA A 164 -1.17 1.12 -9.09
C ALA A 164 -1.26 1.93 -10.39
N GLY A 165 -1.19 3.25 -10.25
CA GLY A 165 -1.40 4.22 -11.32
C GLY A 165 -2.86 4.53 -11.64
N LYS A 166 -3.81 4.11 -10.80
CA LYS A 166 -5.26 4.33 -10.97
C LYS A 166 -5.89 4.98 -9.73
N MET A 167 -7.10 5.51 -9.91
CA MET A 167 -7.96 5.88 -8.80
C MET A 167 -8.51 4.62 -8.13
N ILE A 168 -8.50 4.60 -6.80
CA ILE A 168 -9.05 3.50 -5.99
C ILE A 168 -9.97 4.07 -4.91
N LYS A 169 -10.93 3.26 -4.45
CA LYS A 169 -11.74 3.55 -3.26
C LYS A 169 -11.36 2.61 -2.12
N LEU A 170 -10.95 3.20 -1.00
CA LEU A 170 -10.57 2.46 0.21
C LEU A 170 -11.80 1.89 0.96
N SER A 171 -13.01 2.32 0.60
CA SER A 171 -14.28 1.73 1.02
C SER A 171 -15.37 2.03 -0.01
N GLU A 172 -16.45 1.24 -0.08
CA GLU A 172 -17.56 1.41 -1.04
C GLU A 172 -18.09 2.86 -1.14
N ASN A 173 -18.17 3.55 0.01
CA ASN A 173 -18.69 4.91 0.12
C ASN A 173 -17.60 5.99 0.34
N SER A 174 -16.31 5.67 0.17
CA SER A 174 -15.28 6.72 0.24
C SER A 174 -15.13 7.44 -1.09
N GLU A 175 -14.63 8.67 -1.00
CA GLU A 175 -13.99 9.34 -2.13
C GLU A 175 -12.82 8.50 -2.67
N GLU A 176 -12.47 8.79 -3.92
CA GLU A 176 -11.36 8.15 -4.59
C GLU A 176 -10.03 8.77 -4.18
N VAL A 177 -9.00 7.94 -4.10
CA VAL A 177 -7.61 8.36 -3.97
C VAL A 177 -6.81 7.81 -5.15
N PHE A 178 -5.86 8.58 -5.61
CA PHE A 178 -4.91 8.10 -6.59
C PHE A 178 -3.87 7.21 -5.92
N PHE A 179 -3.76 5.97 -6.37
CA PHE A 179 -2.75 5.03 -5.93
C PHE A 179 -1.55 5.10 -6.86
N ASP A 180 -0.49 5.74 -6.40
CA ASP A 180 0.69 6.00 -7.20
C ASP A 180 1.58 4.76 -7.38
N THR A 181 2.39 4.74 -8.44
CA THR A 181 3.29 3.61 -8.74
C THR A 181 4.39 3.40 -7.72
N ASN A 182 4.69 4.39 -6.88
CA ASN A 182 5.60 4.28 -5.74
C ASN A 182 4.89 3.96 -4.42
N GLY A 183 3.57 3.70 -4.46
CA GLY A 183 2.79 3.27 -3.29
C GLY A 183 2.19 4.37 -2.44
N TRP A 184 2.45 5.63 -2.80
CA TRP A 184 1.79 6.76 -2.16
C TRP A 184 0.32 6.84 -2.57
N LEU A 185 -0.53 7.23 -1.63
CA LEU A 185 -1.92 7.57 -1.89
C LEU A 185 -2.05 9.09 -1.88
N TYR A 186 -2.76 9.63 -2.86
CA TYR A 186 -3.05 11.05 -2.95
C TYR A 186 -4.55 11.28 -3.03
N THR A 187 -5.05 12.16 -2.17
CA THR A 187 -6.42 12.67 -2.28
C THR A 187 -6.54 13.61 -3.48
N LYS A 188 -7.76 13.81 -4.00
CA LYS A 188 -7.99 14.75 -5.10
C LYS A 188 -7.44 16.15 -4.79
N LYS A 189 -7.69 16.64 -3.58
CA LYS A 189 -7.18 17.93 -3.11
C LYS A 189 -5.65 18.03 -3.19
N GLU A 190 -4.92 16.98 -2.82
CA GLU A 190 -3.46 16.96 -2.92
C GLU A 190 -2.99 16.95 -4.37
N LEU A 191 -3.68 16.24 -5.25
CA LEU A 191 -3.37 16.23 -6.68
C LEU A 191 -3.59 17.61 -7.31
N ASP A 192 -4.69 18.28 -6.96
CA ASP A 192 -5.00 19.63 -7.44
C ASP A 192 -3.91 20.62 -6.99
N LEU A 193 -3.50 20.57 -5.71
CA LEU A 193 -2.41 21.40 -5.19
C LEU A 193 -1.07 21.13 -5.86
N LEU A 194 -0.75 19.86 -6.14
CA LEU A 194 0.46 19.50 -6.89
C LEU A 194 0.39 20.05 -8.31
N TYR A 195 -0.72 19.83 -9.01
CA TYR A 195 -0.95 20.31 -10.36
C TYR A 195 -0.78 21.84 -10.47
N ASP A 196 -1.43 22.58 -9.57
CA ASP A 196 -1.32 24.04 -9.51
C ASP A 196 0.12 24.49 -9.23
N SER A 197 0.83 23.81 -8.32
CA SER A 197 2.23 24.10 -8.03
C SER A 197 3.11 23.97 -9.28
N TYR A 198 2.96 22.88 -10.06
CA TYR A 198 3.72 22.71 -11.30
C TYR A 198 3.36 23.75 -12.38
N LYS A 199 2.11 24.21 -12.42
CA LYS A 199 1.64 25.19 -13.41
C LYS A 199 2.06 26.63 -13.08
N GLN A 200 2.20 26.95 -11.79
CA GLN A 200 2.45 28.30 -11.31
C GLN A 200 3.92 28.58 -10.96
N THR A 201 4.72 27.53 -10.73
CA THR A 201 6.15 27.70 -10.40
C THR A 201 6.93 28.27 -11.59
N ASN A 202 7.66 29.36 -11.36
CA ASN A 202 8.61 29.91 -12.33
C ASN A 202 9.94 29.12 -12.28
N TYR A 203 10.09 28.15 -13.16
CA TYR A 203 11.26 27.28 -13.21
C TYR A 203 12.55 27.97 -13.67
N PHE A 204 12.48 29.17 -14.28
CA PHE A 204 13.69 29.94 -14.57
C PHE A 204 14.42 30.35 -13.29
N GLU A 205 13.70 30.58 -12.19
CA GLU A 205 14.29 30.89 -10.88
C GLU A 205 15.10 29.70 -10.30
N PHE A 206 14.84 28.48 -10.79
CA PHE A 206 15.56 27.27 -10.41
C PHE A 206 16.63 26.87 -11.46
N GLY A 207 16.95 27.79 -12.38
CA GLY A 207 17.98 27.63 -13.40
C GLY A 207 17.63 26.63 -14.50
N PHE A 208 16.34 26.46 -14.81
CA PHE A 208 15.90 25.80 -16.05
C PHE A 208 15.86 26.81 -17.20
N THR A 209 15.84 26.34 -18.44
CA THR A 209 15.77 27.18 -19.65
C THR A 209 14.55 26.80 -20.50
N LYS A 210 14.30 27.51 -21.60
CA LYS A 210 13.23 27.16 -22.55
C LYS A 210 13.44 25.80 -23.23
N ASP A 211 14.67 25.29 -23.24
CA ASP A 211 15.00 23.98 -23.79
C ASP A 211 14.75 22.85 -22.79
N SER A 212 14.61 23.20 -21.51
CA SER A 212 14.27 22.25 -20.46
C SER A 212 12.84 21.73 -20.62
N LYS A 213 12.65 20.47 -20.20
CA LYS A 213 11.41 19.72 -20.38
C LYS A 213 10.98 19.06 -19.09
N LEU A 214 9.67 18.98 -18.89
CA LEU A 214 9.07 18.09 -17.92
C LEU A 214 8.65 16.83 -18.65
N VAL A 215 9.32 15.72 -18.33
CA VAL A 215 9.03 14.40 -18.87
C VAL A 215 8.06 13.73 -17.91
N TYR A 216 6.92 13.32 -18.44
CA TYR A 216 5.89 12.63 -17.71
C TYR A 216 6.01 11.11 -17.93
N CYS A 217 5.57 10.30 -16.96
CA CYS A 217 5.74 8.84 -16.99
C CYS A 217 5.03 8.11 -18.14
N ASP A 218 4.08 8.75 -18.83
CA ASP A 218 3.44 8.20 -20.04
C ASP A 218 4.16 8.59 -21.34
N GLY A 219 5.33 9.24 -21.23
CA GLY A 219 6.12 9.69 -22.37
C GLY A 219 5.71 11.05 -22.93
N ARG A 220 4.67 11.70 -22.38
CA ARG A 220 4.37 13.09 -22.72
C ARG A 220 5.49 14.00 -22.21
N GLU A 221 5.90 14.93 -23.06
CA GLU A 221 6.88 15.96 -22.74
C GLU A 221 6.20 17.33 -22.78
N PHE A 222 6.38 18.11 -21.72
CA PHE A 222 5.88 19.48 -21.64
C PHE A 222 7.07 20.44 -21.55
N LYS A 223 7.12 21.43 -22.43
CA LYS A 223 8.18 22.43 -22.45
C LYS A 223 7.84 23.60 -21.53
N ILE A 224 8.88 24.25 -21.03
CA ILE A 224 8.73 25.51 -20.31
C ILE A 224 8.31 26.61 -21.29
N ASN A 225 7.24 27.32 -20.98
CA ASN A 225 6.74 28.43 -21.79
C ASN A 225 7.57 29.71 -21.59
N ASN A 226 7.20 30.80 -22.26
CA ASN A 226 7.94 32.07 -22.16
C ASN A 226 7.91 32.72 -20.77
N LYS A 227 7.00 32.29 -19.89
CA LYS A 227 6.87 32.78 -18.51
C LYS A 227 7.65 31.93 -17.51
N GLY A 228 8.37 30.91 -17.96
CA GLY A 228 9.09 30.01 -17.07
C GLY A 228 8.23 28.94 -16.42
N THR A 229 6.98 28.74 -16.86
CA THR A 229 6.05 27.73 -16.30
C THR A 229 5.76 26.60 -17.29
N PHE A 230 5.18 25.50 -16.83
CA PHE A 230 4.70 24.41 -17.71
C PHE A 230 3.24 24.61 -18.09
N ASP A 231 2.93 24.47 -19.38
CA ASP A 231 1.55 24.40 -19.87
C ASP A 231 1.07 22.94 -19.79
N LEU A 232 0.58 22.55 -18.61
CA LEU A 232 0.04 21.21 -18.36
C LEU A 232 -1.44 21.12 -18.78
N PRO A 233 -1.86 20.04 -19.44
CA PRO A 233 -3.26 19.69 -19.63
C PRO A 233 -3.94 19.24 -18.33
N ASP A 234 -5.24 19.51 -18.19
CA ASP A 234 -6.00 19.23 -16.96
C ASP A 234 -6.16 17.73 -16.63
N ASP A 235 -5.88 16.83 -17.58
CA ASP A 235 -5.93 15.38 -17.38
C ASP A 235 -4.63 14.78 -16.79
N VAL A 236 -3.63 15.61 -16.52
CA VAL A 236 -2.31 15.17 -16.05
C VAL A 236 -2.29 15.04 -14.51
N ILE A 237 -1.94 13.85 -14.01
CA ILE A 237 -1.76 13.55 -12.59
C ILE A 237 -0.31 13.80 -12.15
N CYS A 238 -0.07 14.94 -11.51
CA CYS A 238 1.26 15.44 -11.23
C CYS A 238 1.89 14.90 -9.92
N THR A 239 2.03 13.59 -9.76
CA THR A 239 2.76 13.03 -8.61
C THR A 239 4.29 13.15 -8.78
N PRO A 240 5.08 13.29 -7.70
CA PRO A 240 6.54 13.39 -7.77
C PRO A 240 7.23 12.19 -8.43
N SER A 241 6.60 11.01 -8.39
CA SER A 241 7.10 9.80 -9.06
C SER A 241 6.86 9.81 -10.56
N ARG A 242 5.90 10.61 -11.04
CA ARG A 242 5.46 10.67 -12.43
C ARG A 242 6.09 11.79 -13.24
N ILE A 243 6.73 12.73 -12.55
CA ILE A 243 7.26 13.94 -13.14
C ILE A 243 8.78 13.97 -12.98
N LYS A 244 9.46 14.21 -14.10
CA LYS A 244 10.90 14.47 -14.12
C LYS A 244 11.20 15.74 -14.89
N ALA A 245 11.73 16.75 -14.22
CA ALA A 245 12.30 17.90 -14.89
C ALA A 245 13.70 17.54 -15.45
N VAL A 246 13.92 17.83 -16.73
CA VAL A 246 15.16 17.60 -17.47
C VAL A 246 15.65 18.96 -17.95
N LYS A 247 16.90 19.28 -17.60
CA LYS A 247 17.55 20.52 -18.03
C LYS A 247 18.04 20.42 -19.46
#